data_AF-A0A6S7BN82-F1
#
_entry.id   AF-A0A6S7BN82-F1
#
_cell.length_a   1.000
_cell.length_b   1.000
_cell.length_c   1.000
_cell.angle_alpha   90.00
_cell.angle_beta   90.00
_cell.angle_gamma   90.00
#
_symmetry.space_group_name_H-M   'P 1'
#
loop_
_entity.id
_entity.type
_entity.pdbx_description
1 polymer ?
#
loop_
_entity_poly.entity_id
_entity_poly.type
_entity_poly.pdbx_seq_one_letter_code
_entity_poly.pdbx_strand_id
1 'polypeptide(L)'
;MNPSLTPVPMGTPSALPMPRRVVLSTQGSAAAPGSGTRLREHVPHVLHQGERVWQETNCYVDLWIELLHGFGLEPRAAFGFTVTQDFEGDQFTFFKFPLEDLERLYGTQVQELAIYDSLEARVLAQTSRGHAVLVEVDGYYLPNTRATSYRREHPKTTVGIDFIDPAARRLGYFHNTGYHQLDGDDYDGVFRKLPQFAQQADLLFPYVEFAKQARPALEGTALAEASAELLCAHLQRRPLTNPISQWRVEFPAHLDTLLERGDAFFHPYSFNLMRQLGANFEFLSKYLLWLSAQGFEIPASIPAAAQRIASESMVMQFRLVRAIARGRRDACEDCFDVLESAYDKTLPPLAALVR
;
A
#
# COMPACT_ATOMS: atom_id res chain seq x y z
N MET A 1 -47.96 -3.82 -45.50
CA MET A 1 -47.27 -4.42 -46.66
C MET A 1 -45.85 -4.73 -46.21
N ASN A 2 -45.54 -6.02 -46.02
CA ASN A 2 -44.18 -6.49 -45.86
C ASN A 2 -43.42 -6.39 -47.19
N PRO A 3 -42.09 -6.33 -47.13
CA PRO A 3 -41.35 -7.46 -47.68
C PRO A 3 -40.32 -8.05 -46.71
N SER A 4 -40.44 -9.36 -46.51
CA SER A 4 -39.38 -10.34 -46.21
C SER A 4 -38.47 -10.49 -47.45
N LEU A 5 -37.21 -10.97 -47.47
CA LEU A 5 -36.23 -11.56 -46.55
C LEU A 5 -34.93 -11.68 -47.38
N THR A 6 -33.74 -11.59 -46.79
CA THR A 6 -32.60 -12.47 -47.14
C THR A 6 -31.61 -12.57 -45.97
N PRO A 7 -31.21 -13.79 -45.53
CA PRO A 7 -30.30 -13.97 -44.40
C PRO A 7 -28.83 -14.08 -44.84
N VAL A 8 -27.92 -13.61 -43.97
CA VAL A 8 -26.45 -13.74 -44.08
C VAL A 8 -25.99 -15.01 -43.33
N PRO A 9 -24.98 -15.76 -43.81
CA PRO A 9 -24.61 -17.05 -43.20
C PRO A 9 -23.86 -16.88 -41.88
N MET A 10 -24.16 -17.76 -40.92
CA MET A 10 -23.44 -17.86 -39.65
C MET A 10 -22.05 -18.49 -39.84
N GLY A 11 -21.01 -17.74 -39.49
CA GLY A 11 -19.67 -18.27 -39.30
C GLY A 11 -19.57 -19.05 -37.99
N THR A 12 -19.02 -20.26 -38.08
CA THR A 12 -18.65 -21.12 -36.96
C THR A 12 -17.58 -20.48 -36.07
N PRO A 13 -17.74 -20.39 -34.74
CA PRO A 13 -16.64 -20.09 -33.85
C PRO A 13 -15.76 -21.33 -33.63
N SER A 14 -14.47 -21.19 -33.99
CA SER A 14 -13.42 -22.16 -33.73
C SER A 14 -13.15 -22.24 -32.22
N ALA A 15 -13.51 -23.37 -31.60
CA ALA A 15 -13.21 -23.66 -30.20
C ALA A 15 -11.75 -24.13 -30.07
N LEU A 16 -10.94 -23.41 -29.27
CA LEU A 16 -9.63 -23.87 -28.81
C LEU A 16 -9.83 -24.98 -27.74
N PRO A 17 -9.03 -26.06 -27.73
CA PRO A 17 -9.21 -27.17 -26.80
C PRO A 17 -8.67 -26.83 -25.41
N MET A 18 -9.54 -26.84 -24.41
CA MET A 18 -9.21 -26.73 -22.98
C MET A 18 -8.51 -28.01 -22.49
N PRO A 19 -7.40 -27.93 -21.72
CA PRO A 19 -6.80 -29.09 -21.08
C PRO A 19 -7.63 -29.55 -19.86
N ARG A 20 -7.68 -30.87 -19.68
CA ARG A 20 -8.47 -31.61 -18.69
C ARG A 20 -8.22 -31.17 -17.24
N ARG A 21 -9.33 -30.97 -16.51
CA ARG A 21 -9.44 -30.71 -15.07
C ARG A 21 -8.92 -31.91 -14.25
N VAL A 22 -7.86 -31.71 -13.47
CA VAL A 22 -7.51 -32.62 -12.35
C VAL A 22 -8.23 -32.10 -11.11
N VAL A 23 -9.11 -32.92 -10.53
CA VAL A 23 -9.86 -32.59 -9.32
C VAL A 23 -8.96 -32.87 -8.11
N LEU A 24 -8.48 -31.82 -7.47
CA LEU A 24 -7.89 -31.88 -6.13
C LEU A 24 -8.97 -31.51 -5.10
N SER A 25 -9.12 -32.38 -4.11
CA SER A 25 -10.11 -32.32 -3.04
C SER A 25 -9.97 -31.09 -2.17
N THR A 26 -11.03 -30.28 -2.08
CA THR A 26 -11.16 -29.15 -1.16
C THR A 26 -11.64 -29.62 0.21
N GLN A 27 -10.76 -29.63 1.21
CA GLN A 27 -11.16 -29.55 2.62
C GLN A 27 -10.34 -28.46 3.29
N GLY A 28 -10.91 -27.26 3.31
CA GLY A 28 -10.47 -26.12 4.12
C GLY A 28 -11.71 -25.32 4.47
N SER A 29 -12.21 -25.48 5.69
CA SER A 29 -13.34 -24.72 6.21
C SER A 29 -12.92 -23.27 6.42
N ALA A 30 -13.38 -22.36 5.57
CA ALA A 30 -13.23 -20.92 5.78
C ALA A 30 -13.95 -20.51 7.08
N ALA A 31 -13.20 -20.06 8.08
CA ALA A 31 -13.75 -19.49 9.29
C ALA A 31 -14.33 -18.09 8.99
N ALA A 32 -15.58 -17.86 9.38
CA ALA A 32 -16.17 -16.53 9.35
C ALA A 32 -15.37 -15.56 10.25
N PRO A 33 -15.20 -14.28 9.85
CA PRO A 33 -14.51 -13.30 10.69
C PRO A 33 -15.26 -13.13 12.02
N GLY A 34 -14.54 -13.37 13.12
CA GLY A 34 -15.08 -13.29 14.48
C GLY A 34 -15.60 -11.89 14.81
N SER A 35 -16.74 -11.84 15.51
CA SER A 35 -17.35 -10.61 16.04
C SER A 35 -16.37 -9.78 16.87
N GLY A 36 -16.33 -8.46 16.64
CA GLY A 36 -15.45 -7.45 17.24
C GLY A 36 -15.59 -7.25 18.76
N THR A 37 -15.50 -8.33 19.53
CA THR A 37 -15.62 -8.36 21.00
C THR A 37 -14.33 -8.77 21.70
N ARG A 38 -13.30 -9.18 20.94
CA ARG A 38 -12.02 -9.58 21.50
C ARG A 38 -10.88 -8.92 20.75
N LEU A 39 -9.92 -8.43 21.52
CA LEU A 39 -8.63 -8.00 21.01
C LEU A 39 -7.97 -9.13 20.21
N ARG A 40 -7.42 -8.74 19.07
CA ARG A 40 -6.76 -9.66 18.15
C ARG A 40 -5.36 -10.02 18.67
N GLU A 41 -5.02 -11.30 18.57
CA GLU A 41 -3.63 -11.74 18.53
C GLU A 41 -3.19 -11.74 17.07
N HIS A 42 -2.15 -10.98 16.75
CA HIS A 42 -1.70 -10.77 15.38
C HIS A 42 -0.20 -10.97 15.28
N VAL A 43 0.23 -11.78 14.32
CA VAL A 43 1.62 -11.90 13.94
C VAL A 43 1.81 -11.07 12.67
N PRO A 44 2.77 -10.12 12.64
CA PRO A 44 3.05 -9.35 11.43
C PRO A 44 3.24 -10.23 10.20
N HIS A 45 2.79 -9.77 9.04
CA HIS A 45 3.01 -10.49 7.79
C HIS A 45 4.51 -10.62 7.48
N VAL A 46 4.92 -11.64 6.73
CA VAL A 46 6.33 -11.86 6.36
C VAL A 46 6.94 -10.67 5.60
N LEU A 47 6.11 -9.86 4.93
CA LEU A 47 6.58 -8.62 4.31
C LEU A 47 7.08 -7.61 5.34
N HIS A 48 6.60 -7.63 6.58
CA HIS A 48 7.10 -6.76 7.64
C HIS A 48 8.07 -7.46 8.59
N GLN A 49 8.55 -8.64 8.20
CA GLN A 49 9.56 -9.39 8.94
C GLN A 49 10.84 -9.57 8.13
N GLY A 50 11.93 -9.93 8.82
CA GLY A 50 13.20 -10.29 8.21
C GLY A 50 13.97 -9.10 7.63
N GLU A 51 14.91 -9.41 6.72
CA GLU A 51 15.78 -8.42 6.07
C GLU A 51 15.02 -7.71 4.95
N ARG A 52 14.29 -6.66 5.32
CA ARG A 52 13.73 -5.65 4.41
C ARG A 52 14.72 -4.51 4.24
N VAL A 53 14.80 -3.98 3.02
CA VAL A 53 15.50 -2.70 2.78
C VAL A 53 14.68 -1.60 3.46
N TRP A 54 13.39 -1.51 3.17
CA TRP A 54 12.48 -0.53 3.77
C TRP A 54 11.54 -1.22 4.75
N GLN A 55 11.87 -1.15 6.05
CA GLN A 55 11.07 -1.78 7.12
C GLN A 55 9.69 -1.15 7.28
N GLU A 56 9.64 0.18 7.35
CA GLU A 56 8.40 0.96 7.26
C GLU A 56 8.40 1.69 5.92
N THR A 57 7.34 1.49 5.14
CA THR A 57 7.24 2.02 3.78
C THR A 57 6.40 3.30 3.78
N ASN A 58 5.08 3.16 3.66
CA ASN A 58 4.12 4.20 3.90
C ASN A 58 2.96 3.62 4.71
N CYS A 59 2.34 4.47 5.53
CA CYS A 59 1.34 4.02 6.51
C CYS A 59 0.13 3.33 5.88
N TYR A 60 -0.23 3.64 4.64
CA TYR A 60 -1.41 3.06 3.99
C TYR A 60 -1.17 1.65 3.46
N VAL A 61 -0.04 1.42 2.79
CA VAL A 61 0.28 0.09 2.24
C VAL A 61 0.65 -0.89 3.35
N ASP A 62 1.45 -0.45 4.33
CA ASP A 62 1.81 -1.30 5.47
C ASP A 62 0.57 -1.70 6.27
N LEU A 63 -0.33 -0.75 6.52
CA LEU A 63 -1.65 -1.01 7.11
C LEU A 63 -2.42 -2.09 6.34
N TRP A 64 -2.56 -1.94 5.02
CA TRP A 64 -3.33 -2.87 4.21
C TRP A 64 -2.70 -4.26 4.14
N ILE A 65 -1.37 -4.36 4.13
CA ILE A 65 -0.68 -5.65 4.21
C ILE A 65 -1.11 -6.39 5.49
N GLU A 66 -1.09 -5.70 6.63
CA GLU A 66 -1.46 -6.32 7.91
C GLU A 66 -2.95 -6.57 8.04
N LEU A 67 -3.79 -5.70 7.49
CA LEU A 67 -5.23 -5.88 7.48
C LEU A 67 -5.65 -7.08 6.64
N LEU A 68 -5.12 -7.21 5.41
CA LEU A 68 -5.34 -8.36 4.54
C LEU A 68 -4.82 -9.65 5.21
N HIS A 69 -3.62 -9.60 5.78
CA HIS A 69 -3.06 -10.74 6.49
C HIS A 69 -3.94 -11.14 7.70
N GLY A 70 -4.43 -10.17 8.46
CA GLY A 70 -5.36 -10.38 9.57
C GLY A 70 -6.70 -10.96 9.13
N PHE A 71 -7.11 -10.77 7.88
CA PHE A 71 -8.26 -11.44 7.28
C PHE A 71 -7.94 -12.85 6.74
N GLY A 72 -6.69 -13.32 6.86
CA GLY A 72 -6.25 -14.59 6.29
C GLY A 72 -6.04 -14.54 4.79
N LEU A 73 -5.93 -13.34 4.21
CA LEU A 73 -5.74 -13.12 2.78
C LEU A 73 -4.26 -12.95 2.46
N GLU A 74 -3.90 -13.22 1.20
CA GLU A 74 -2.52 -13.11 0.69
C GLU A 74 -2.25 -11.69 0.16
N PRO A 75 -1.55 -10.81 0.89
CA PRO A 75 -1.39 -9.41 0.48
C PRO A 75 -0.56 -9.25 -0.80
N ARG A 76 0.35 -10.19 -1.08
CA ARG A 76 1.25 -10.09 -2.23
C ARG A 76 0.51 -10.06 -3.56
N ALA A 77 -0.65 -10.71 -3.64
CA ALA A 77 -1.45 -10.78 -4.87
C ALA A 77 -1.95 -9.41 -5.35
N ALA A 78 -1.99 -8.38 -4.48
CA ALA A 78 -2.52 -7.07 -4.83
C ALA A 78 -1.46 -6.02 -5.22
N PHE A 79 -0.19 -6.39 -5.41
CA PHE A 79 0.87 -5.43 -5.76
C PHE A 79 1.04 -5.14 -7.26
N GLY A 80 0.13 -5.60 -8.12
CA GLY A 80 0.20 -5.35 -9.57
C GLY A 80 0.33 -3.88 -9.93
N PHE A 81 -0.26 -2.97 -9.12
CA PHE A 81 -0.21 -1.52 -9.31
C PHE A 81 1.19 -0.90 -9.11
N THR A 82 2.14 -1.59 -8.47
CA THR A 82 3.46 -1.01 -8.17
C THR A 82 4.23 -0.56 -9.42
N VAL A 83 3.85 -1.07 -10.59
CA VAL A 83 4.40 -0.66 -11.89
C VAL A 83 3.95 0.74 -12.37
N THR A 84 2.99 1.37 -11.70
CA THR A 84 2.40 2.65 -12.13
C THR A 84 2.97 3.87 -11.41
N GLN A 85 3.94 3.70 -10.51
CA GLN A 85 4.52 4.83 -9.78
C GLN A 85 5.22 5.79 -10.74
N ASP A 86 4.86 7.08 -10.65
CA ASP A 86 5.41 8.16 -11.49
C ASP A 86 6.05 9.26 -10.62
N PHE A 87 6.75 10.18 -11.28
CA PHE A 87 7.29 11.41 -10.69
C PHE A 87 6.51 12.62 -11.19
N GLU A 88 5.94 13.40 -10.27
CA GLU A 88 4.99 14.50 -10.56
C GLU A 88 5.67 15.87 -10.70
N GLY A 89 7.00 15.91 -10.78
CA GLY A 89 7.80 17.14 -10.86
C GLY A 89 8.38 17.60 -9.52
N ASP A 90 7.78 17.21 -8.40
CA ASP A 90 8.23 17.54 -7.05
C ASP A 90 8.51 16.29 -6.20
N GLN A 91 7.70 15.25 -6.35
CA GLN A 91 7.80 14.00 -5.61
C GLN A 91 7.33 12.80 -6.43
N PHE A 92 7.61 11.59 -5.93
CA PHE A 92 6.99 10.39 -6.49
C PHE A 92 5.56 10.24 -5.98
N THR A 93 4.69 9.70 -6.82
CA THR A 93 3.30 9.39 -6.43
C THR A 93 3.28 8.52 -5.18
N PHE A 94 2.41 8.88 -4.21
CA PHE A 94 2.18 8.09 -3.01
C PHE A 94 1.44 6.79 -3.38
N PHE A 95 2.14 5.67 -3.37
CA PHE A 95 1.61 4.40 -3.87
C PHE A 95 0.63 3.78 -2.85
N LYS A 96 -0.55 3.39 -3.33
CA LYS A 96 -1.64 2.79 -2.54
C LYS A 96 -2.25 1.64 -3.31
N PHE A 97 -2.77 0.64 -2.60
CA PHE A 97 -3.63 -0.36 -3.22
C PHE A 97 -4.85 0.32 -3.87
N PRO A 98 -5.10 0.11 -5.18
CA PRO A 98 -6.36 0.49 -5.79
C PRO A 98 -7.50 -0.27 -5.12
N LEU A 99 -8.59 0.43 -4.78
CA LEU A 99 -9.72 -0.17 -4.07
C LEU A 99 -10.42 -1.23 -4.94
N GLU A 100 -10.40 -1.03 -6.25
CA GLU A 100 -10.95 -1.93 -7.26
C GLU A 100 -10.18 -3.25 -7.33
N ASP A 101 -8.86 -3.20 -7.09
CA ASP A 101 -8.02 -4.40 -7.01
C ASP A 101 -8.35 -5.21 -5.75
N LEU A 102 -8.52 -4.52 -4.61
CA LEU A 102 -8.94 -5.15 -3.35
C LEU A 102 -10.33 -5.79 -3.47
N GLU A 103 -11.27 -5.12 -4.14
CA GLU A 103 -12.59 -5.68 -4.40
C GLU A 103 -12.51 -6.88 -5.35
N ARG A 104 -11.75 -6.79 -6.44
CA ARG A 104 -11.62 -7.88 -7.43
C ARG A 104 -10.97 -9.12 -6.83
N LEU A 105 -9.87 -8.95 -6.09
CA LEU A 105 -9.08 -10.07 -5.56
C LEU A 105 -9.71 -10.66 -4.31
N TYR A 106 -10.26 -9.83 -3.43
CA TYR A 106 -10.62 -10.24 -2.07
C TYR A 106 -12.10 -10.05 -1.74
N GLY A 107 -12.90 -9.45 -2.62
CA GLY A 107 -14.27 -9.08 -2.30
C GLY A 107 -14.37 -8.01 -1.20
N THR A 108 -13.25 -7.37 -0.85
CA THR A 108 -13.16 -6.31 0.15
C THR A 108 -13.61 -5.00 -0.48
N GLN A 109 -14.74 -4.47 -0.03
CA GLN A 109 -15.24 -3.17 -0.46
C GLN A 109 -14.82 -2.11 0.55
N VAL A 110 -14.30 -0.99 0.05
CA VAL A 110 -13.89 0.16 0.86
C VAL A 110 -14.77 1.34 0.48
N GLN A 111 -15.30 2.04 1.47
CA GLN A 111 -16.18 3.19 1.28
C GLN A 111 -15.80 4.28 2.28
N GLU A 112 -15.89 5.53 1.83
CA GLU A 112 -15.78 6.68 2.73
C GLU A 112 -16.89 6.63 3.80
N LEU A 113 -16.53 6.92 5.04
CA LEU A 113 -17.43 7.00 6.17
C LEU A 113 -17.65 8.47 6.53
N ALA A 114 -18.72 9.06 6.01
CA ALA A 114 -19.10 10.42 6.39
C ALA A 114 -19.40 10.52 7.89
N ILE A 115 -18.73 11.45 8.56
CA ILE A 115 -18.88 11.71 10.00
C ILE A 115 -19.82 12.91 10.21
N TYR A 116 -20.89 12.70 10.97
CA TYR A 116 -21.92 13.72 11.24
C TYR A 116 -22.29 13.84 12.73
N ASP A 117 -21.56 13.15 13.59
CA ASP A 117 -21.71 13.13 15.06
C ASP A 117 -20.31 12.82 15.64
N SER A 118 -20.15 11.92 16.60
CA SER A 118 -18.81 11.55 17.08
C SER A 118 -18.12 10.50 16.20
N LEU A 119 -16.81 10.70 15.99
CA LEU A 119 -15.94 9.70 15.37
C LEU A 119 -16.01 8.37 16.11
N GLU A 120 -15.97 8.40 17.45
CA GLU A 120 -16.08 7.22 18.32
C GLU A 120 -17.35 6.41 18.04
N ALA A 121 -18.52 7.07 17.95
CA ALA A 121 -19.77 6.39 17.69
C ALA A 121 -19.82 5.80 16.27
N ARG A 122 -19.23 6.48 15.28
CA ARG A 122 -19.16 5.96 13.91
C ARG A 122 -18.22 4.77 13.79
N VAL A 123 -17.07 4.82 14.47
CA VAL A 123 -16.14 3.69 14.55
C VAL A 123 -16.81 2.49 15.22
N LEU A 124 -17.42 2.69 16.40
CA LEU A 124 -18.16 1.64 17.11
C LEU A 124 -19.24 0.99 16.24
N ALA A 125 -20.02 1.80 15.51
CA ALA A 125 -21.10 1.29 14.67
C ALA A 125 -20.59 0.36 13.56
N GLN A 126 -19.42 0.64 12.96
CA GLN A 126 -18.88 -0.17 11.88
C GLN A 126 -18.10 -1.39 12.39
N THR A 127 -17.31 -1.24 13.46
CA THR A 127 -16.62 -2.39 14.06
C THR A 127 -17.61 -3.41 14.66
N SER A 128 -18.75 -2.95 15.17
CA SER A 128 -19.85 -3.83 15.61
C SER A 128 -20.47 -4.65 14.47
N ARG A 129 -20.30 -4.22 13.21
CA ARG A 129 -20.70 -4.96 12.00
C ARG A 129 -19.59 -5.86 11.46
N GLY A 130 -18.45 -5.95 12.16
CA GLY A 130 -17.28 -6.70 11.74
C GLY A 130 -16.47 -6.01 10.63
N HIS A 131 -16.62 -4.70 10.46
CA HIS A 131 -15.82 -3.92 9.49
C HIS A 131 -14.59 -3.35 10.18
N ALA A 132 -13.50 -3.19 9.42
CA ALA A 132 -12.36 -2.40 9.88
C ALA A 132 -12.57 -0.94 9.47
N VAL A 133 -12.32 0.00 10.38
CA VAL A 133 -12.44 1.43 10.11
C VAL A 133 -11.06 2.03 9.93
N LEU A 134 -10.78 2.55 8.74
CA LEU A 134 -9.52 3.21 8.41
C LEU A 134 -9.70 4.70 8.68
N VAL A 135 -8.92 5.26 9.59
CA VAL A 135 -9.07 6.67 10.00
C VAL A 135 -7.73 7.36 10.02
N GLU A 136 -7.70 8.59 9.48
CA GLU A 136 -6.57 9.48 9.66
C GLU A 136 -6.57 10.07 11.07
N VAL A 137 -5.51 9.79 11.82
CA VAL A 137 -5.35 10.18 13.23
C VAL A 137 -4.06 10.95 13.42
N ASP A 138 -3.99 11.62 14.56
CA ASP A 138 -2.79 12.30 15.04
C ASP A 138 -1.85 11.29 15.71
N GLY A 139 -0.67 11.09 15.13
CA GLY A 139 0.37 10.19 15.62
C GLY A 139 0.90 10.55 17.02
N TYR A 140 0.64 11.76 17.51
CA TYR A 140 0.97 12.17 18.88
C TYR A 140 0.37 11.22 19.93
N TYR A 141 -0.81 10.66 19.64
CA TYR A 141 -1.58 9.79 20.53
C TYR A 141 -1.42 8.29 20.21
N LEU A 142 -0.39 7.89 19.45
CA LEU A 142 -0.17 6.49 19.08
C LEU A 142 1.05 5.89 19.81
N PRO A 143 0.87 5.11 20.89
CA PRO A 143 2.00 4.54 21.65
C PRO A 143 2.96 3.69 20.83
N ASN A 144 2.50 3.09 19.73
CA ASN A 144 3.33 2.24 18.88
C ASN A 144 4.44 3.00 18.15
N THR A 145 4.34 4.34 18.04
CA THR A 145 5.39 5.20 17.46
C THR A 145 6.30 5.82 18.53
N ARG A 146 6.47 5.16 19.69
CA ARG A 146 7.34 5.64 20.81
C ARG A 146 8.74 6.05 20.39
N ALA A 147 9.32 5.36 19.39
CA ALA A 147 10.65 5.68 18.90
C ALA A 147 10.72 6.98 18.10
N THR A 148 9.58 7.46 17.57
CA THR A 148 9.50 8.59 16.63
C THR A 148 8.60 9.70 17.18
N SER A 149 7.28 9.63 16.95
CA SER A 149 6.35 10.75 17.11
C SER A 149 5.50 10.74 18.38
N TYR A 150 5.33 9.59 19.04
CA TYR A 150 4.44 9.47 20.21
C TYR A 150 4.80 10.49 21.30
N ARG A 151 3.82 11.34 21.66
CA ARG A 151 3.96 12.47 22.62
C ARG A 151 5.07 13.47 22.29
N ARG A 152 5.51 13.54 21.03
CA ARG A 152 6.60 14.43 20.57
C ARG A 152 6.18 15.31 19.40
N GLU A 153 5.49 14.72 18.44
CA GLU A 153 5.12 15.37 17.17
C GLU A 153 3.67 15.03 16.83
N HIS A 154 3.05 15.85 15.98
CA HIS A 154 1.66 15.67 15.52
C HIS A 154 1.57 15.24 14.04
N PRO A 155 2.21 14.12 13.60
CA PRO A 155 2.13 13.70 12.21
C PRO A 155 0.76 13.06 11.92
N LYS A 156 0.23 13.34 10.73
CA LYS A 156 -0.94 12.63 10.19
C LYS A 156 -0.55 11.21 9.81
N THR A 157 -1.29 10.21 10.29
CA THR A 157 -1.15 8.82 9.86
C THR A 157 -2.50 8.11 9.78
N THR A 158 -2.60 7.00 9.06
CA THR A 158 -3.83 6.20 8.95
C THR A 158 -3.70 4.94 9.79
N VAL A 159 -4.72 4.64 10.59
CA VAL A 159 -4.83 3.39 11.37
C VAL A 159 -6.10 2.63 10.97
N GLY A 160 -6.07 1.31 11.08
CA GLY A 160 -7.21 0.44 10.80
C GLY A 160 -7.75 -0.16 12.08
N ILE A 161 -8.85 0.37 12.58
CA ILE A 161 -9.49 -0.04 13.83
C ILE A 161 -10.41 -1.22 13.58
N ASP A 162 -10.16 -2.35 14.22
CA ASP A 162 -11.06 -3.51 14.21
C ASP A 162 -11.69 -3.80 15.59
N PHE A 163 -11.20 -3.14 16.65
CA PHE A 163 -11.71 -3.28 18.01
C PHE A 163 -11.79 -1.92 18.72
N ILE A 164 -12.91 -1.67 19.39
CA ILE A 164 -13.14 -0.49 20.22
C ILE A 164 -13.99 -0.84 21.43
N ASP A 165 -13.60 -0.35 22.60
CA ASP A 165 -14.37 -0.44 23.84
C ASP A 165 -14.48 0.96 24.47
N PRO A 166 -15.58 1.70 24.20
CA PRO A 166 -15.77 3.04 24.75
C PRO A 166 -15.89 3.09 26.27
N ALA A 167 -16.39 2.02 26.91
CA ALA A 167 -16.56 1.98 28.35
C ALA A 167 -15.21 1.85 29.06
N ALA A 168 -14.34 1.00 28.54
CA ALA A 168 -12.97 0.85 29.03
C ALA A 168 -11.99 1.88 28.44
N ARG A 169 -12.42 2.69 27.46
CA ARG A 169 -11.57 3.61 26.66
C ARG A 169 -10.38 2.87 26.03
N ARG A 170 -10.64 1.79 25.28
CA ARG A 170 -9.61 0.96 24.64
C ARG A 170 -9.82 0.84 23.14
N LEU A 171 -8.71 0.79 22.41
CA LEU A 171 -8.70 0.62 20.96
C LEU A 171 -7.72 -0.48 20.56
N GLY A 172 -8.11 -1.32 19.60
CA GLY A 172 -7.24 -2.26 18.91
C GLY A 172 -7.17 -1.87 17.43
N TYR A 173 -5.96 -1.72 16.90
CA TYR A 173 -5.77 -1.14 15.57
C TYR A 173 -4.52 -1.67 14.87
N PHE A 174 -4.61 -1.80 13.55
CA PHE A 174 -3.48 -1.99 12.65
C PHE A 174 -2.82 -0.64 12.37
N HIS A 175 -1.49 -0.59 12.41
CA HIS A 175 -0.70 0.58 12.02
C HIS A 175 0.72 0.15 11.66
N ASN A 176 1.25 0.66 10.55
CA ASN A 176 2.55 0.27 10.02
C ASN A 176 2.66 -1.27 9.96
N THR A 177 3.64 -1.81 10.66
CA THR A 177 4.08 -3.20 10.56
C THR A 177 3.36 -4.17 11.50
N GLY A 178 2.27 -3.76 12.16
CA GLY A 178 1.58 -4.68 13.06
C GLY A 178 0.26 -4.21 13.65
N TYR A 179 -0.17 -4.95 14.67
CA TYR A 179 -1.38 -4.70 15.44
C TYR A 179 -1.03 -4.18 16.83
N HIS A 180 -1.73 -3.16 17.26
CA HIS A 180 -1.41 -2.37 18.44
C HIS A 180 -2.65 -2.08 19.27
N GLN A 181 -2.42 -1.64 20.50
CA GLN A 181 -3.46 -1.24 21.43
C GLN A 181 -3.11 0.11 22.04
N LEU A 182 -4.14 0.89 22.33
CA LEU A 182 -4.05 2.10 23.14
C LEU A 182 -5.25 2.22 24.06
N ASP A 183 -5.10 3.02 25.12
CA ASP A 183 -6.14 3.26 26.10
C ASP A 183 -6.04 4.65 26.75
N GLY A 184 -7.04 5.00 27.56
CA GLY A 184 -7.00 6.19 28.41
C GLY A 184 -6.85 7.50 27.62
N ASP A 185 -5.83 8.29 27.95
CA ASP A 185 -5.65 9.62 27.36
C ASP A 185 -5.28 9.58 25.88
N ASP A 186 -4.65 8.50 25.42
CA ASP A 186 -4.38 8.27 23.99
C ASP A 186 -5.68 8.00 23.24
N TYR A 187 -6.59 7.23 23.84
CA TYR A 187 -7.92 6.98 23.30
C TYR A 187 -8.70 8.28 23.15
N ASP A 188 -8.73 9.10 24.20
CA ASP A 188 -9.41 10.39 24.16
C ASP A 188 -8.74 11.36 23.18
N GLY A 189 -7.43 11.29 23.00
CA GLY A 189 -6.70 12.06 22.01
C GLY A 189 -7.08 11.70 20.57
N VAL A 190 -7.04 10.41 20.23
CA VAL A 190 -7.42 9.89 18.90
C VAL A 190 -8.86 10.26 18.55
N PHE A 191 -9.79 10.17 19.50
CA PHE A 191 -11.19 10.53 19.29
C PHE A 191 -11.51 12.01 19.55
N ARG A 192 -10.49 12.84 19.82
CA ARG A 192 -10.60 14.28 20.10
C ARG A 192 -11.59 14.62 21.23
N LYS A 193 -11.59 13.81 22.29
CA LYS A 193 -12.42 13.95 23.50
C LYS A 193 -11.73 14.74 24.62
N LEU A 194 -10.44 15.05 24.49
CA LEU A 194 -9.70 15.83 25.48
C LEU A 194 -10.20 17.29 25.55
N PRO A 195 -10.10 17.98 26.72
CA PRO A 195 -10.67 19.32 26.93
C PRO A 195 -10.26 20.37 25.90
N GLN A 196 -9.02 20.31 25.39
CA GLN A 196 -8.54 21.26 24.38
C GLN A 196 -9.29 21.19 23.05
N PHE A 197 -10.00 20.09 22.76
CA PHE A 197 -10.79 19.92 21.54
C PHE A 197 -12.27 20.31 21.69
N ALA A 198 -12.77 20.44 22.93
CA ALA A 198 -14.20 20.64 23.22
C ALA A 198 -14.79 21.97 22.69
N GLN A 199 -13.93 22.93 22.31
CA GLN A 199 -14.35 24.26 21.81
C GLN A 199 -13.82 24.57 20.40
N GLN A 200 -13.39 23.56 19.65
CA GLN A 200 -12.85 23.74 18.30
C GLN A 200 -13.90 23.38 17.24
N ALA A 201 -14.97 24.17 17.14
CA ALA A 201 -16.06 23.94 16.18
C ALA A 201 -15.58 23.98 14.71
N ASP A 202 -14.49 24.71 14.43
CA ASP A 202 -13.89 24.81 13.10
C ASP A 202 -12.97 23.62 12.75
N LEU A 203 -12.78 22.67 13.68
CA LEU A 203 -11.93 21.51 13.44
C LEU A 203 -12.68 20.47 12.60
N LEU A 204 -12.25 20.30 11.35
CA LEU A 204 -12.80 19.31 10.43
C LEU A 204 -12.67 17.89 10.98
N PHE A 205 -13.69 17.06 10.79
CA PHE A 205 -13.56 15.62 11.03
C PHE A 205 -12.42 15.04 10.19
N PRO A 206 -11.69 14.03 10.70
CA PRO A 206 -10.67 13.37 9.90
C PRO A 206 -11.30 12.65 8.72
N TYR A 207 -10.49 12.35 7.71
CA TYR A 207 -10.88 11.43 6.66
C TYR A 207 -11.01 10.01 7.23
N VAL A 208 -12.11 9.34 6.88
CA VAL A 208 -12.43 8.00 7.39
C VAL A 208 -12.99 7.14 6.25
N GLU A 209 -12.56 5.90 6.21
CA GLU A 209 -13.09 4.84 5.36
C GLU A 209 -13.47 3.63 6.21
N PHE A 210 -14.27 2.72 5.68
CA PHE A 210 -14.48 1.41 6.27
C PHE A 210 -14.31 0.31 5.22
N ALA A 211 -13.61 -0.76 5.61
CA ALA A 211 -13.39 -1.94 4.82
C ALA A 211 -14.35 -3.05 5.29
N LYS A 212 -15.19 -3.54 4.37
CA LYS A 212 -16.13 -4.64 4.61
C LYS A 212 -15.83 -5.80 3.66
N GLN A 213 -15.88 -7.03 4.18
CA GLN A 213 -15.87 -8.23 3.35
C GLN A 213 -17.25 -8.43 2.74
N ALA A 214 -17.44 -7.95 1.51
CA ALA A 214 -18.72 -7.97 0.81
C ALA A 214 -18.93 -9.24 -0.02
N ARG A 215 -17.84 -9.86 -0.49
CA ARG A 215 -17.84 -11.09 -1.30
C ARG A 215 -16.70 -12.01 -0.85
N PRO A 216 -16.76 -13.31 -1.14
CA PRO A 216 -15.63 -14.21 -0.92
C PRO A 216 -14.40 -13.77 -1.71
N ALA A 217 -13.22 -13.96 -1.13
CA ALA A 217 -11.95 -13.74 -1.80
C ALA A 217 -11.68 -14.83 -2.85
N LEU A 218 -10.89 -14.47 -3.86
CA LEU A 218 -10.26 -15.46 -4.73
C LEU A 218 -9.16 -16.20 -3.96
N GLU A 219 -8.97 -17.48 -4.30
CA GLU A 219 -7.97 -18.34 -3.67
C GLU A 219 -7.19 -19.15 -4.71
N GLY A 220 -6.00 -19.61 -4.34
CA GLY A 220 -5.16 -20.49 -5.15
C GLY A 220 -4.91 -19.94 -6.55
N THR A 221 -5.08 -20.78 -7.58
CA THR A 221 -4.84 -20.42 -8.98
C THR A 221 -5.69 -19.25 -9.45
N ALA A 222 -6.96 -19.15 -9.03
CA ALA A 222 -7.83 -18.05 -9.45
C ALA A 222 -7.33 -16.69 -8.94
N LEU A 223 -6.78 -16.65 -7.71
CA LEU A 223 -6.15 -15.45 -7.17
C LEU A 223 -4.89 -15.07 -7.97
N ALA A 224 -4.07 -16.06 -8.30
CA ALA A 224 -2.84 -15.85 -9.06
C ALA A 224 -3.11 -15.32 -10.47
N GLU A 225 -4.08 -15.91 -11.18
CA GLU A 225 -4.53 -15.48 -12.50
C GLU A 225 -5.11 -14.07 -12.48
N ALA A 226 -6.04 -13.77 -11.56
CA ALA A 226 -6.60 -12.43 -11.43
C ALA A 226 -5.55 -11.37 -11.06
N SER A 227 -4.56 -11.73 -10.23
CA SER A 227 -3.42 -10.87 -9.92
C SER A 227 -2.57 -10.58 -11.15
N ALA A 228 -2.25 -11.59 -11.95
CA ALA A 228 -1.49 -11.42 -13.19
C ALA A 228 -2.26 -10.57 -14.22
N GLU A 229 -3.58 -10.76 -14.34
CA GLU A 229 -4.44 -9.91 -15.18
C GLU A 229 -4.39 -8.44 -14.74
N LEU A 230 -4.42 -8.18 -13.44
CA LEU A 230 -4.28 -6.83 -12.90
C LEU A 230 -2.90 -6.24 -13.22
N LEU A 231 -1.81 -7.00 -13.04
CA LEU A 231 -0.48 -6.56 -13.46
C LEU A 231 -0.46 -6.15 -14.93
N CYS A 232 -1.06 -6.95 -15.82
CA CYS A 232 -1.17 -6.62 -17.25
C CYS A 232 -1.92 -5.29 -17.47
N ALA A 233 -3.05 -5.08 -16.78
CA ALA A 233 -3.83 -3.84 -16.87
C ALA A 233 -3.08 -2.62 -16.31
N HIS A 234 -2.31 -2.78 -15.23
CA HIS A 234 -1.48 -1.74 -14.64
C HIS A 234 -0.29 -1.39 -15.52
N LEU A 235 0.35 -2.38 -16.15
CA LEU A 235 1.45 -2.16 -17.09
C LEU A 235 1.02 -1.31 -18.29
N GLN A 236 -0.25 -1.36 -18.70
CA GLN A 236 -0.78 -0.47 -19.75
C GLN A 236 -0.87 1.00 -19.31
N ARG A 237 -0.87 1.27 -18.00
CA ARG A 237 -0.96 2.60 -17.39
C ARG A 237 0.35 3.08 -16.75
N ARG A 238 1.43 2.32 -16.91
CA ARG A 238 2.75 2.72 -16.40
C ARG A 238 3.22 4.04 -17.04
N PRO A 239 4.15 4.78 -16.39
CA PRO A 239 4.76 5.97 -16.98
C PRO A 239 5.32 5.71 -18.38
N LEU A 240 5.13 6.68 -19.29
CA LEU A 240 5.62 6.59 -20.67
C LEU A 240 7.13 6.77 -20.78
N THR A 241 7.72 7.48 -19.82
CA THR A 241 9.13 7.78 -19.70
C THR A 241 9.64 7.30 -18.34
N ASN A 242 10.96 7.19 -18.19
CA ASN A 242 11.56 6.79 -16.93
C ASN A 242 11.36 7.91 -15.87
N PRO A 243 10.59 7.69 -14.79
CA PRO A 243 10.31 8.72 -13.80
C PRO A 243 11.55 9.11 -12.99
N ILE A 244 12.55 8.23 -12.90
CA ILE A 244 13.83 8.52 -12.24
C ILE A 244 14.64 9.52 -13.08
N SER A 245 14.57 9.42 -14.41
CA SER A 245 15.22 10.41 -15.29
C SER A 245 14.55 11.78 -15.18
N GLN A 246 13.23 11.84 -15.01
CA GLN A 246 12.53 13.09 -14.73
C GLN A 246 12.99 13.67 -13.38
N TRP A 247 13.08 12.84 -12.34
CA TRP A 247 13.61 13.26 -11.06
C TRP A 247 15.06 13.76 -11.14
N ARG A 248 15.93 13.11 -11.92
CA ARG A 248 17.33 13.52 -12.12
C ARG A 248 17.43 14.96 -12.65
N VAL A 249 16.51 15.36 -13.53
CA VAL A 249 16.45 16.73 -14.09
C VAL A 249 16.14 17.76 -13.01
N GLU A 250 15.19 17.48 -12.11
CA GLU A 250 14.76 18.40 -11.04
C GLU A 250 15.70 18.39 -9.81
N PHE A 251 16.50 17.32 -9.67
CA PHE A 251 17.33 17.10 -8.49
C PHE A 251 18.29 18.24 -8.12
N PRO A 252 18.94 18.96 -9.05
CA PRO A 252 19.79 20.10 -8.70
C PRO A 252 19.07 21.18 -7.89
N ALA A 253 17.82 21.50 -8.23
CA ALA A 253 17.01 22.49 -7.51
C ALA A 253 16.56 21.95 -6.13
N HIS A 254 16.25 20.66 -6.06
CA HIS A 254 15.96 20.00 -4.79
C HIS A 254 17.17 20.02 -3.85
N LEU A 255 18.38 19.80 -4.38
CA LEU A 255 19.61 19.79 -3.60
C LEU A 255 19.93 21.17 -3.02
N ASP A 256 19.71 22.24 -3.79
CA ASP A 256 19.86 23.61 -3.29
C ASP A 256 18.87 23.89 -2.15
N THR A 257 17.61 23.48 -2.30
CA THR A 257 16.58 23.58 -1.25
C THR A 257 16.94 22.78 0.02
N LEU A 258 17.48 21.56 -0.16
CA LEU A 258 17.90 20.70 0.94
C LEU A 258 19.06 21.32 1.74
N LEU A 259 20.03 21.94 1.07
CA LEU A 259 21.14 22.62 1.72
C LEU A 259 20.69 23.89 2.45
N GLU A 260 19.73 24.62 1.90
CA GLU A 260 19.17 25.82 2.54
C GLU A 260 18.35 25.48 3.79
N ARG A 261 17.48 24.46 3.71
CA ARG A 261 16.52 24.13 4.77
C ARG A 261 17.03 23.12 5.80
N GLY A 262 18.10 22.38 5.48
CA GLY A 262 18.79 21.47 6.39
C GLY A 262 17.96 20.27 6.86
N ASP A 263 18.37 19.70 8.00
CA ASP A 263 17.90 18.40 8.50
C ASP A 263 16.39 18.31 8.72
N ALA A 264 15.75 19.38 9.21
CA ALA A 264 14.31 19.40 9.46
C ALA A 264 13.48 19.18 8.18
N PHE A 265 14.00 19.62 7.03
CA PHE A 265 13.34 19.42 5.74
C PHE A 265 13.74 18.10 5.06
N PHE A 266 14.89 17.51 5.43
CA PHE A 266 15.36 16.27 4.81
C PHE A 266 14.41 15.10 5.04
N HIS A 267 13.84 14.96 6.24
CA HIS A 267 12.95 13.85 6.57
C HIS A 267 11.68 13.81 5.67
N PRO A 268 10.86 14.87 5.57
CA PRO A 268 9.72 14.88 4.65
C PRO A 268 10.13 14.77 3.18
N TYR A 269 11.28 15.33 2.78
CA TYR A 269 11.80 15.17 1.42
C TYR A 269 12.13 13.70 1.11
N SER A 270 12.95 13.06 1.96
CA SER A 270 13.36 11.66 1.77
C SER A 270 12.18 10.70 1.80
N PHE A 271 11.14 10.99 2.59
CA PHE A 271 9.91 10.23 2.62
C PHE A 271 9.19 10.23 1.28
N ASN A 272 9.02 11.42 0.66
CA ASN A 272 8.25 11.59 -0.58
C ASN A 272 9.05 11.22 -1.86
N LEU A 273 10.37 11.11 -1.77
CA LEU A 273 11.22 10.70 -2.89
C LEU A 273 11.82 9.31 -2.71
N MET A 274 12.98 9.22 -2.04
CA MET A 274 13.75 7.98 -1.93
C MET A 274 12.96 6.83 -1.29
N ARG A 275 12.18 7.11 -0.24
CA ARG A 275 11.38 6.09 0.43
C ARG A 275 10.20 5.64 -0.42
N GLN A 276 9.44 6.56 -1.03
CA GLN A 276 8.34 6.18 -1.94
C GLN A 276 8.87 5.30 -3.09
N LEU A 277 9.95 5.72 -3.74
CA LEU A 277 10.54 4.96 -4.86
C LEU A 277 11.06 3.61 -4.38
N GLY A 278 11.93 3.61 -3.38
CA GLY A 278 12.62 2.41 -2.94
C GLY A 278 11.66 1.36 -2.38
N ALA A 279 10.67 1.76 -1.59
CA ALA A 279 9.71 0.84 -1.01
C ALA A 279 8.76 0.23 -2.05
N ASN A 280 8.27 1.03 -2.99
CA ASN A 280 7.40 0.55 -4.07
C ASN A 280 8.12 -0.52 -4.91
N PHE A 281 9.37 -0.28 -5.29
CA PHE A 281 10.16 -1.24 -6.06
C PHE A 281 10.60 -2.46 -5.26
N GLU A 282 10.73 -2.35 -3.93
CA GLU A 282 10.90 -3.52 -3.08
C GLU A 282 9.65 -4.41 -3.13
N PHE A 283 8.45 -3.82 -3.04
CA PHE A 283 7.20 -4.59 -3.18
C PHE A 283 7.02 -5.16 -4.58
N LEU A 284 7.38 -4.44 -5.64
CA LEU A 284 7.39 -4.98 -7.01
C LEU A 284 8.30 -6.22 -7.09
N SER A 285 9.51 -6.17 -6.53
CA SER A 285 10.40 -7.34 -6.45
C SER A 285 9.73 -8.52 -5.74
N LYS A 286 9.17 -8.31 -4.54
CA LYS A 286 8.50 -9.37 -3.76
C LYS A 286 7.28 -9.93 -4.49
N TYR A 287 6.55 -9.08 -5.19
CA TYR A 287 5.38 -9.45 -5.98
C TYR A 287 5.73 -10.35 -7.16
N LEU A 288 6.76 -9.96 -7.94
CA LEU A 288 7.20 -10.75 -9.09
C LEU A 288 7.77 -12.11 -8.64
N LEU A 289 8.51 -12.15 -7.53
CA LEU A 289 8.96 -13.41 -6.94
C LEU A 289 7.78 -14.29 -6.48
N TRP A 290 6.73 -13.68 -5.93
CA TRP A 290 5.50 -14.39 -5.57
C TRP A 290 4.80 -14.96 -6.81
N LEU A 291 4.64 -14.19 -7.88
CA LEU A 291 4.09 -14.66 -9.15
C LEU A 291 4.90 -15.83 -9.73
N SER A 292 6.24 -15.76 -9.70
CA SER A 292 7.08 -16.89 -10.11
C SER A 292 6.81 -18.14 -9.29
N ALA A 293 6.63 -18.01 -7.97
CA ALA A 293 6.26 -19.12 -7.10
C ALA A 293 4.84 -19.65 -7.38
N GLN A 294 3.95 -18.86 -7.99
CA GLN A 294 2.64 -19.31 -8.48
C GLN A 294 2.70 -20.00 -9.86
N GLY A 295 3.89 -20.07 -10.49
CA GLY A 295 4.10 -20.74 -11.78
C GLY A 295 4.15 -19.82 -12.99
N PHE A 296 4.15 -18.49 -12.82
CA PHE A 296 4.34 -17.56 -13.92
C PHE A 296 5.82 -17.42 -14.31
N GLU A 297 6.11 -17.46 -15.62
CA GLU A 297 7.47 -17.28 -16.13
C GLU A 297 7.88 -15.81 -16.07
N ILE A 298 8.61 -15.43 -15.02
CA ILE A 298 9.23 -14.11 -14.88
C ILE A 298 10.75 -14.29 -14.83
N PRO A 299 11.50 -13.73 -15.79
CA PRO A 299 12.95 -13.77 -15.76
C PRO A 299 13.49 -13.20 -14.45
N ALA A 300 14.31 -13.97 -13.72
CA ALA A 300 14.83 -13.60 -12.40
C ALA A 300 15.61 -12.28 -12.38
N SER A 301 16.11 -11.81 -13.52
CA SER A 301 16.76 -10.51 -13.67
C SER A 301 15.83 -9.33 -13.39
N ILE A 302 14.53 -9.46 -13.65
CA ILE A 302 13.54 -8.37 -13.48
C ILE A 302 13.29 -8.07 -11.99
N PRO A 303 12.88 -9.03 -11.11
CA PRO A 303 12.76 -8.75 -9.69
C PRO A 303 14.08 -8.34 -9.05
N ALA A 304 15.23 -8.88 -9.51
CA ALA A 304 16.53 -8.45 -9.05
C ALA A 304 16.84 -6.98 -9.37
N ALA A 305 16.44 -6.50 -10.55
CA ALA A 305 16.56 -5.10 -10.93
C ALA A 305 15.62 -4.19 -10.11
N ALA A 306 14.39 -4.64 -9.83
CA ALA A 306 13.48 -3.93 -8.92
C ALA A 306 14.07 -3.82 -7.50
N GLN A 307 14.63 -4.92 -6.98
CA GLN A 307 15.32 -4.93 -5.68
C GLN A 307 16.55 -4.01 -5.68
N ARG A 308 17.21 -3.83 -6.82
CA ARG A 308 18.34 -2.91 -6.94
C ARG A 308 17.90 -1.46 -6.78
N ILE A 309 16.76 -1.06 -7.34
CA ILE A 309 16.18 0.27 -7.12
C ILE A 309 15.93 0.48 -5.64
N ALA A 310 15.27 -0.48 -4.97
CA ALA A 310 15.02 -0.41 -3.53
C ALA A 310 16.30 -0.14 -2.72
N SER A 311 17.35 -0.90 -3.00
CA SER A 311 18.63 -0.82 -2.29
C SER A 311 19.36 0.49 -2.58
N GLU A 312 19.40 0.91 -3.85
CA GLU A 312 20.10 2.12 -4.26
C GLU A 312 19.41 3.39 -3.78
N SER A 313 18.07 3.42 -3.73
CA SER A 313 17.34 4.54 -3.12
C SER A 313 17.71 4.72 -1.63
N MET A 314 17.93 3.63 -0.91
CA MET A 314 18.39 3.68 0.49
C MET A 314 19.84 4.18 0.59
N VAL A 315 20.72 3.73 -0.29
CA VAL A 315 22.11 4.24 -0.39
C VAL A 315 22.11 5.75 -0.64
N MET A 316 21.33 6.21 -1.61
CA MET A 316 21.19 7.62 -1.95
C MET A 316 20.65 8.44 -0.77
N GLN A 317 19.65 7.93 -0.02
CA GLN A 317 19.14 8.58 1.18
C GLN A 317 20.24 8.77 2.24
N PHE A 318 21.00 7.72 2.57
CA PHE A 318 22.09 7.82 3.56
C PHE A 318 23.27 8.67 3.07
N ARG A 319 23.48 8.74 1.77
CA ARG A 319 24.47 9.64 1.18
C ARG A 319 24.05 11.10 1.34
N LEU A 320 22.80 11.42 0.99
CA LEU A 320 22.29 12.78 1.06
C LEU A 320 22.17 13.31 2.49
N VAL A 321 21.69 12.52 3.44
CA VAL A 321 21.63 12.96 4.85
C VAL A 321 23.03 13.31 5.37
N ARG A 322 24.06 12.55 5.00
CA ARG A 322 25.45 12.82 5.38
C ARG A 322 26.02 14.05 4.68
N ALA A 323 25.63 14.29 3.43
CA ALA A 323 26.05 15.46 2.66
C ALA A 323 25.46 16.74 3.28
N ILE A 324 24.15 16.74 3.58
CA ILE A 324 23.42 17.85 4.20
C ILE A 324 23.97 18.15 5.60
N ALA A 325 24.15 17.13 6.45
CA ALA A 325 24.74 17.31 7.78
C ALA A 325 26.16 17.89 7.77
N ARG A 326 26.87 17.81 6.63
CA ARG A 326 28.21 18.37 6.42
C ARG A 326 28.21 19.69 5.65
N GLY A 327 27.04 20.19 5.22
CA GLY A 327 26.93 21.35 4.35
C GLY A 327 27.63 21.18 3.00
N ARG A 328 27.67 19.95 2.46
CA ARG A 328 28.35 19.63 1.19
C ARG A 328 27.33 19.27 0.13
N ARG A 329 27.56 19.79 -1.08
CA ARG A 329 26.80 19.41 -2.27
C ARG A 329 27.22 18.01 -2.72
N ASP A 330 26.23 17.15 -2.97
CA ASP A 330 26.43 15.82 -3.53
C ASP A 330 25.36 15.55 -4.59
N ALA A 331 25.76 15.59 -5.86
CA ALA A 331 24.85 15.44 -6.99
C ALA A 331 24.33 13.99 -7.16
N CYS A 332 24.93 13.01 -6.48
CA CYS A 332 24.50 11.61 -6.52
C CYS A 332 24.40 11.01 -7.95
N GLU A 333 25.19 11.52 -8.90
CA GLU A 333 25.15 11.11 -10.32
C GLU A 333 25.27 9.60 -10.51
N ASP A 334 26.16 8.96 -9.76
CA ASP A 334 26.38 7.52 -9.77
C ASP A 334 25.20 6.73 -9.19
N CYS A 335 24.48 7.28 -8.19
CA CYS A 335 23.23 6.67 -7.72
C CYS A 335 22.15 6.76 -8.80
N PHE A 336 22.05 7.90 -9.50
CA PHE A 336 21.11 8.05 -10.61
C PHE A 336 21.42 7.09 -11.76
N ASP A 337 22.69 6.94 -12.15
CA ASP A 337 23.10 6.00 -13.19
C ASP A 337 22.62 4.56 -12.88
N VAL A 338 22.75 4.14 -11.61
CA VAL A 338 22.28 2.83 -11.15
C VAL A 338 20.76 2.74 -11.15
N LEU A 339 20.07 3.75 -10.62
CA LEU A 339 18.61 3.78 -10.50
C LEU A 339 17.94 3.76 -11.89
N GLU A 340 18.41 4.58 -12.82
CA GLU A 340 17.91 4.63 -14.20
C GLU A 340 18.16 3.30 -14.91
N SER A 341 19.39 2.77 -14.83
CA SER A 341 19.73 1.48 -15.45
C SER A 341 18.90 0.33 -14.88
N ALA A 342 18.62 0.34 -13.57
CA ALA A 342 17.80 -0.69 -12.92
C ALA A 342 16.33 -0.58 -13.33
N TYR A 343 15.80 0.64 -13.54
CA TYR A 343 14.45 0.84 -14.06
C TYR A 343 14.31 0.30 -15.48
N ASP A 344 15.27 0.59 -16.35
CA ASP A 344 15.31 0.11 -17.74
C ASP A 344 15.41 -1.42 -17.82
N LYS A 345 15.98 -2.06 -16.80
CA LYS A 345 16.06 -3.53 -16.66
C LYS A 345 14.85 -4.14 -15.96
N THR A 346 13.94 -3.33 -15.42
CA THR A 346 12.73 -3.78 -14.72
C THR A 346 11.48 -3.56 -15.57
N LEU A 347 11.05 -2.31 -15.77
CA LEU A 347 9.73 -1.99 -16.30
C LEU A 347 9.59 -2.29 -17.80
N PRO A 348 10.50 -1.84 -18.68
CA PRO A 348 10.37 -2.14 -20.11
C PRO A 348 10.41 -3.64 -20.43
N PRO A 349 11.33 -4.46 -19.87
CA PRO A 349 11.32 -5.90 -20.07
C PRO A 349 10.06 -6.57 -19.49
N LEU A 350 9.60 -6.17 -18.31
CA LEU A 350 8.37 -6.70 -17.71
C LEU A 350 7.15 -6.43 -18.60
N ALA A 351 7.03 -5.20 -19.11
CA ALA A 351 5.97 -4.82 -20.03
C ALA A 351 6.02 -5.59 -21.37
N ALA A 352 7.20 -6.02 -21.81
CA ALA A 352 7.38 -6.80 -23.03
C ALA A 352 6.90 -8.26 -22.88
N LEU A 353 6.81 -8.79 -21.66
CA LEU A 353 6.28 -10.15 -21.40
C LEU A 353 4.77 -10.26 -21.63
N VAL A 354 4.06 -9.14 -21.59
CA VAL A 354 2.58 -9.06 -21.67
C VAL A 354 2.10 -8.79 -23.10
N ARG A 355 3.01 -8.55 -24.04
CA ARG A 355 2.69 -8.17 -25.42
C ARG A 355 2.56 -9.35 -26.37
#